data_AF-A0A422NYA8-F1
#
_entry.id   AF-A0A422NYA8-F1
#
_cell.length_a   1.000
_cell.length_b   1.000
_cell.length_c   1.000
_cell.angle_alpha   90.00
_cell.angle_beta   90.00
_cell.angle_gamma   90.00
#
_symmetry.space_group_name_H-M   'P 1'
#
loop_
_entity.id
_entity.type
_entity.pdbx_description
1 polymer ?
#
loop_
_entity_poly.entity_id
_entity_poly.type
_entity_poly.pdbx_seq_one_letter_code
_entity_poly.pdbx_strand_id
1 'polypeptide(L)'
;MSGNAARQNYLHIREQQELNRERAREAAEEERRTQEFLQRHKEQYNHVPSHGYGHLRGGNDDVEIKVFIRECDRDRAQTFCFMEKDVLQRRGNSETKPPPQPVQGLPRFPAQPKRQQPVPVSPANVSRGVVPKYILQRKAELAAEKVTVLREIERQKEIAKYPPGHRPVTEEERKDTLEKLATRRKELEVELHKIPIRYDTQSIKARRNKIEGELKEIDEAERKFSAAKQLFVPI
;
A
#
# COMPACT_ATOMS: atom_id res chain seq x y z
N MET A 1 -60.33 -12.96 -9.41
CA MET A 1 -59.20 -13.49 -8.60
C MET A 1 -57.93 -12.62 -8.73
N SER A 2 -57.99 -11.29 -8.51
CA SER A 2 -56.84 -10.37 -8.75
C SER A 2 -56.35 -9.60 -7.51
N GLY A 3 -56.94 -9.84 -6.33
CA GLY A 3 -56.63 -9.05 -5.12
C GLY A 3 -55.34 -9.44 -4.39
N ASN A 4 -54.77 -10.62 -4.67
CA ASN A 4 -53.62 -11.13 -3.91
C ASN A 4 -52.29 -10.53 -4.39
N ALA A 5 -52.10 -10.37 -5.70
CA ALA A 5 -50.85 -9.84 -6.27
C ALA A 5 -50.60 -8.36 -5.90
N ALA A 6 -51.64 -7.53 -5.90
CA ALA A 6 -51.52 -6.12 -5.52
C ALA A 6 -51.09 -5.93 -4.06
N ARG A 7 -51.60 -6.77 -3.14
CA ARG A 7 -51.21 -6.76 -1.73
C ARG A 7 -49.77 -7.21 -1.53
N GLN A 8 -49.32 -8.24 -2.25
CA GLN A 8 -47.94 -8.72 -2.22
C GLN A 8 -46.96 -7.66 -2.76
N ASN A 9 -47.31 -6.99 -3.86
CA ASN A 9 -46.51 -5.89 -4.40
C ASN A 9 -46.39 -4.73 -3.40
N TYR A 10 -47.48 -4.38 -2.71
CA TYR A 10 -47.45 -3.32 -1.69
C TYR A 10 -46.51 -3.68 -0.52
N LEU A 11 -46.55 -4.93 -0.04
CA LEU A 11 -45.66 -5.40 1.01
C LEU A 11 -44.20 -5.35 0.58
N HIS A 12 -43.90 -5.81 -0.64
CA HIS A 12 -42.54 -5.81 -1.20
C HIS A 12 -41.99 -4.38 -1.34
N ILE A 13 -42.80 -3.44 -1.85
CA ILE A 13 -42.40 -2.04 -1.99
C ILE A 13 -42.11 -1.42 -0.61
N ARG A 14 -42.94 -1.74 0.39
CA ARG A 14 -42.74 -1.25 1.76
C ARG A 14 -41.44 -1.78 2.37
N GLU A 15 -41.19 -3.08 2.25
CA GLU A 15 -39.96 -3.73 2.71
C GLU A 15 -38.73 -3.12 2.02
N GLN A 16 -38.80 -2.90 0.70
CA GLN A 16 -37.71 -2.28 -0.05
C GLN A 16 -37.45 -0.82 0.36
N GLN A 17 -38.49 -0.07 0.71
CA GLN A 17 -38.35 1.28 1.27
C GLN A 17 -37.72 1.26 2.66
N GLU A 18 -38.04 0.28 3.50
CA GLU A 18 -37.44 0.10 4.83
C GLU A 18 -35.94 -0.22 4.70
N LEU A 19 -35.56 -1.16 3.83
CA LEU A 19 -34.16 -1.49 3.55
C LEU A 19 -33.35 -0.31 2.99
N ASN A 20 -33.98 0.56 2.19
CA ASN A 20 -33.32 1.76 1.68
C ASN A 20 -33.10 2.80 2.79
N ARG A 21 -34.03 2.92 3.74
CA ARG A 21 -33.87 3.79 4.91
C ARG A 21 -32.77 3.29 5.84
N GLU A 22 -32.68 1.99 6.05
CA GLU A 22 -31.60 1.39 6.86
C GLU A 22 -30.24 1.64 6.23
N ARG A 23 -30.07 1.36 4.93
CA ARG A 23 -28.83 1.67 4.21
C ARG A 23 -28.46 3.15 4.26
N ALA A 24 -29.43 4.05 4.18
CA ALA A 24 -29.17 5.48 4.31
C ALA A 24 -28.71 5.88 5.72
N ARG A 25 -29.24 5.22 6.78
CA ARG A 25 -28.79 5.41 8.16
C ARG A 25 -27.37 4.90 8.37
N GLU A 26 -27.07 3.70 7.90
CA GLU A 26 -25.74 3.10 7.98
C GLU A 26 -24.71 3.97 7.26
N ALA A 27 -25.01 4.42 6.03
CA ALA A 27 -24.14 5.32 5.28
C ALA A 27 -23.89 6.64 6.03
N ALA A 28 -24.92 7.23 6.64
CA ALA A 28 -24.77 8.44 7.45
C ALA A 28 -23.91 8.22 8.71
N GLU A 29 -24.02 7.06 9.35
CA GLU A 29 -23.15 6.70 10.47
C GLU A 29 -21.69 6.49 10.04
N GLU A 30 -21.46 5.85 8.89
CA GLU A 30 -20.13 5.69 8.31
C GLU A 30 -19.52 7.04 7.93
N GLU A 31 -20.29 7.93 7.31
CA GLU A 31 -19.87 9.31 7.03
C GLU A 31 -19.49 10.06 8.30
N ARG A 32 -20.28 9.92 9.38
CA ARG A 32 -19.91 10.50 10.68
C ARG A 32 -18.61 9.93 11.24
N ARG A 33 -18.43 8.61 11.21
CA ARG A 33 -17.20 7.96 11.68
C ARG A 33 -15.98 8.41 10.87
N THR A 34 -16.11 8.51 9.56
CA THR A 34 -15.03 8.97 8.67
C THR A 34 -14.71 10.44 8.92
N GLN A 35 -15.71 11.30 9.11
CA GLN A 35 -15.51 12.70 9.48
C GLN A 35 -14.83 12.83 10.85
N GLU A 36 -15.26 12.07 11.85
CA GLU A 36 -14.62 12.06 13.18
C GLU A 36 -13.16 11.58 13.10
N PHE A 37 -12.87 10.56 12.29
CA PHE A 37 -11.51 10.10 12.04
C PHE A 37 -10.64 11.19 11.39
N LEU A 38 -11.15 11.83 10.34
CA LEU A 38 -10.47 12.94 9.66
C LEU A 38 -10.25 14.13 10.61
N GLN A 39 -11.23 14.43 11.45
CA GLN A 39 -11.13 15.49 12.44
C GLN A 39 -10.05 15.18 13.48
N ARG A 40 -10.04 13.98 14.06
CA ARG A 40 -8.99 13.54 14.99
C ARG A 40 -7.60 13.61 14.36
N HIS A 41 -7.49 13.16 13.12
CA HIS A 41 -6.24 13.25 12.36
C HIS A 41 -5.83 14.71 12.16
N LYS A 42 -6.76 15.59 11.76
CA LYS A 42 -6.48 17.03 11.59
C LYS A 42 -6.03 17.67 12.90
N GLU A 43 -6.69 17.38 14.01
CA GLU A 43 -6.33 17.86 15.35
C GLU A 43 -4.95 17.37 15.76
N GLN A 44 -4.61 16.11 15.46
CA GLN A 44 -3.29 15.54 15.71
C GLN A 44 -2.18 16.32 14.99
N TYR A 45 -2.43 16.90 13.81
CA TYR A 45 -1.42 17.66 13.06
C TYR A 45 -1.58 19.18 13.14
N ASN A 46 -2.58 19.69 13.86
CA ASN A 46 -2.87 21.13 13.95
C ASN A 46 -1.81 21.93 14.73
N HIS A 47 -0.99 21.23 15.54
CA HIS A 47 0.07 21.84 16.32
C HIS A 47 1.39 22.01 15.55
N VAL A 48 1.50 21.47 14.33
CA VAL A 48 2.66 21.67 13.46
C VAL A 48 2.32 22.84 12.54
N PRO A 49 2.90 24.05 12.74
CA PRO A 49 2.77 25.11 11.77
C PRO A 49 3.33 24.55 10.46
N SER A 50 2.53 24.54 9.40
CA SER A 50 3.04 24.20 8.07
C SER A 50 4.17 25.17 7.77
N HIS A 51 5.42 24.73 7.92
CA HIS A 51 6.58 25.50 7.52
C HIS A 51 6.54 25.54 6.00
N GLY A 52 5.90 26.60 5.50
CA GLY A 52 5.52 26.74 4.11
C GLY A 52 6.75 26.88 3.23
N TYR A 53 7.10 25.80 2.54
CA TYR A 53 7.67 25.93 1.21
C TYR A 53 6.50 26.21 0.26
N GLY A 54 6.21 27.49 0.02
CA GLY A 54 5.14 27.94 -0.88
C GLY A 54 4.11 28.82 -0.19
N HIS A 55 4.46 30.09 0.03
CA HIS A 55 3.46 31.11 0.31
C HIS A 55 2.73 31.41 -1.01
N LEU A 56 1.51 30.89 -1.19
CA LEU A 56 0.63 31.24 -2.31
C LEU A 56 0.20 32.69 -2.15
N ARG A 57 1.02 33.60 -2.69
CA ARG A 57 0.68 35.02 -2.80
C ARG A 57 -0.19 35.16 -4.05
N GLY A 58 -1.50 35.09 -3.89
CA GLY A 58 -2.47 35.36 -4.95
C GLY A 58 -3.41 34.19 -5.17
N GLY A 59 -4.71 34.44 -5.05
CA GLY A 59 -5.78 33.47 -5.22
C GLY A 59 -6.00 33.05 -6.68
N ASN A 60 -4.96 32.49 -7.29
CA ASN A 60 -5.07 31.69 -8.49
C ASN A 60 -4.34 30.38 -8.21
N ASP A 61 -5.03 29.26 -8.42
CA ASP A 61 -4.51 27.88 -8.28
C ASP A 61 -3.45 27.53 -9.35
N ASP A 62 -2.66 28.52 -9.77
CA ASP A 62 -1.64 28.36 -10.79
C ASP A 62 -0.31 28.07 -10.08
N VAL A 63 0.20 26.86 -10.28
CA VAL A 63 1.44 26.39 -9.66
C VAL A 63 2.61 26.76 -10.59
N GLU A 64 3.48 27.65 -10.13
CA GLU A 64 4.72 27.97 -10.84
C GLU A 64 5.86 27.06 -10.39
N ILE A 65 6.45 26.33 -11.34
CA ILE A 65 7.62 25.49 -11.09
C ILE A 65 8.83 26.16 -11.73
N LYS A 66 9.80 26.53 -10.90
CA LYS A 66 11.10 27.06 -11.35
C LYS A 66 12.12 25.94 -11.36
N VAL A 67 12.52 25.53 -12.56
CA VAL A 67 13.51 24.47 -12.76
C VAL A 67 14.86 25.11 -13.07
N PHE A 68 15.84 24.85 -12.22
CA PHE A 68 17.22 25.31 -12.41
C PHE A 68 18.03 24.17 -13.02
N ILE A 69 18.58 24.39 -14.21
CA ILE A 69 19.30 23.35 -14.97
C ILE A 69 20.71 23.11 -14.39
N ARG A 70 21.25 24.06 -13.60
CA ARG A 70 22.46 23.93 -12.77
C ARG A 70 22.34 24.81 -11.51
N GLU A 71 22.88 24.34 -10.39
CA GLU A 71 22.63 24.86 -9.02
C GLU A 71 23.06 26.32 -8.77
N CYS A 72 23.76 26.99 -9.70
CA CYS A 72 24.32 28.34 -9.47
C CYS A 72 23.98 29.42 -10.51
N ASP A 73 23.13 29.16 -11.51
CA ASP A 73 22.79 30.19 -12.51
C ASP A 73 21.40 30.80 -12.22
N ARG A 74 21.35 31.83 -11.37
CA ARG A 74 20.10 32.59 -11.11
C ARG A 74 19.53 33.25 -12.37
N ASP A 75 20.39 33.56 -13.34
CA ASP A 75 20.03 34.32 -14.55
C ASP A 75 19.57 33.43 -15.72
N ARG A 76 19.63 32.10 -15.58
CA ARG A 76 19.19 31.12 -16.59
C ARG A 76 18.05 30.22 -16.13
N ALA A 77 17.31 30.62 -15.11
CA ALA A 77 16.12 29.90 -14.68
C ALA A 77 15.08 29.87 -15.82
N GLN A 78 14.72 28.67 -16.29
CA GLN A 78 13.53 28.52 -17.13
C GLN A 78 12.32 28.44 -16.19
N THR A 79 11.44 29.42 -16.33
CA THR A 79 10.19 29.46 -15.58
C THR A 79 9.10 28.80 -16.42
N PHE A 80 8.49 27.75 -15.87
CA PHE A 80 7.32 27.13 -16.46
C PHE A 80 6.12 27.40 -15.57
N CYS A 81 5.13 28.11 -16.12
CA CYS A 81 3.85 28.32 -15.46
C CYS A 81 2.90 27.22 -15.93
N PHE A 82 2.41 26.41 -14.99
CA PHE A 82 1.39 25.41 -15.26
C PHE A 82 0.04 25.94 -14.79
N MET A 83 -0.83 26.28 -15.75
CA MET A 83 -2.21 26.70 -15.49
C MET A 83 -3.14 25.49 -15.58
N GLU A 84 -3.73 25.07 -14.47
CA GLU A 84 -4.62 23.90 -14.41
C GLU A 84 -5.86 24.07 -15.31
N LYS A 85 -6.26 25.34 -15.52
CA LYS A 85 -7.36 25.78 -16.39
C LYS A 85 -7.13 25.40 -17.86
N ASP A 86 -5.89 25.39 -18.34
CA ASP A 86 -5.54 25.08 -19.72
C ASP A 86 -5.62 23.58 -20.03
N VAL A 87 -5.35 22.73 -19.03
CA VAL A 87 -5.40 21.26 -19.19
C VAL A 87 -6.84 20.78 -19.27
N LEU A 88 -7.74 21.38 -18.48
CA LEU A 88 -9.17 21.07 -18.51
C LEU A 88 -9.84 21.58 -19.80
N GLN A 89 -9.44 22.75 -20.32
CA GLN A 89 -9.93 23.25 -21.62
C GLN A 89 -9.46 22.39 -22.80
N ARG A 90 -8.24 21.83 -22.77
CA ARG A 90 -7.79 20.87 -23.80
C ARG A 90 -8.53 19.54 -23.78
N ARG A 91 -9.11 19.14 -22.64
CA ARG A 91 -10.00 17.97 -22.56
C ARG A 91 -11.45 18.29 -22.95
N GLY A 92 -11.88 19.54 -22.82
CA GLY A 92 -13.23 20.00 -23.15
C GLY A 92 -13.43 20.43 -24.61
N ASN A 93 -12.40 20.97 -25.26
CA ASN A 93 -12.47 21.41 -26.66
C ASN A 93 -11.81 20.39 -27.60
N SER A 94 -12.48 19.27 -27.82
CA SER A 94 -12.28 18.46 -29.03
C SER A 94 -13.30 18.88 -30.09
N GLU A 95 -13.15 20.08 -30.64
CA GLU A 95 -13.84 20.44 -31.87
C GLU A 95 -12.84 20.85 -32.96
N THR A 96 -13.04 20.23 -34.11
CA THR A 96 -12.48 20.55 -35.44
C THR A 96 -11.00 20.27 -35.67
N LYS A 97 -10.73 18.99 -35.94
CA LYS A 97 -9.68 18.60 -36.89
C LYS A 97 -9.93 19.32 -38.22
N PRO A 98 -8.96 20.07 -38.79
CA PRO A 98 -9.14 20.69 -40.11
C PRO A 98 -9.32 19.61 -41.19
N PRO A 99 -10.06 19.92 -42.29
CA PRO A 99 -10.36 18.94 -43.33
C PRO A 99 -9.06 18.44 -43.97
N PRO A 100 -8.96 17.14 -44.33
CA PRO A 100 -7.76 16.61 -44.96
C PRO A 100 -7.60 17.23 -46.36
N GLN A 101 -6.48 17.92 -46.56
CA GLN A 101 -5.98 18.25 -47.89
C GLN A 101 -5.74 16.96 -48.68
N PRO A 102 -5.92 16.96 -50.02
CA PRO A 102 -5.81 15.77 -50.84
C PRO A 102 -4.35 15.30 -50.91
N VAL A 103 -4.04 14.24 -50.15
CA VAL A 103 -2.77 13.52 -50.29
C VAL A 103 -2.80 12.69 -51.56
N GLN A 104 -1.89 13.04 -52.47
CA GLN A 104 -1.60 12.30 -53.69
C GLN A 104 -1.13 10.87 -53.35
N GLY A 105 -1.71 9.89 -54.05
CA GLY A 105 -1.14 8.58 -54.36
C GLY A 105 -0.54 7.75 -53.22
N LEU A 106 -1.34 6.91 -52.56
CA LEU A 106 -0.82 5.70 -51.90
C LEU A 106 -0.33 4.69 -52.95
N PRO A 107 0.86 4.10 -52.81
CA PRO A 107 1.26 2.97 -53.65
C PRO A 107 0.33 1.78 -53.38
N ARG A 108 -0.16 1.20 -54.49
CA ARG A 108 -1.03 0.03 -54.53
C ARG A 108 -0.32 -1.15 -53.88
N PHE A 109 -0.74 -1.54 -52.67
CA PHE A 109 -0.35 -2.81 -52.08
C PHE A 109 -0.81 -3.97 -52.99
N PRO A 110 0.03 -4.99 -53.23
CA PRO A 110 -0.34 -6.13 -54.05
C PRO A 110 -1.50 -6.90 -53.41
N ALA A 111 -2.42 -7.34 -54.26
CA ALA A 111 -3.64 -8.05 -53.87
C ALA A 111 -3.32 -9.28 -53.01
N GLN A 112 -3.78 -9.27 -51.76
CA GLN A 112 -3.78 -10.46 -50.92
C GLN A 112 -4.84 -11.45 -51.46
N PRO A 113 -4.57 -12.77 -51.43
CA PRO A 113 -5.55 -13.78 -51.80
C PRO A 113 -6.74 -13.75 -50.83
N LYS A 114 -7.95 -13.81 -51.38
CA LYS A 114 -9.22 -13.81 -50.64
C LYS A 114 -9.19 -14.85 -49.51
N ARG A 115 -9.00 -14.40 -48.28
CA ARG A 115 -9.31 -15.18 -47.08
C ARG A 115 -10.82 -15.36 -47.07
N GLN A 116 -11.27 -16.61 -47.22
CA GLN A 116 -12.68 -16.98 -47.18
C GLN A 116 -13.30 -16.39 -45.91
N GLN A 117 -14.23 -15.44 -46.09
CA GLN A 117 -15.06 -14.98 -44.99
C GLN A 117 -15.97 -16.13 -44.58
N PRO A 118 -16.06 -16.50 -43.29
CA PRO A 118 -17.05 -17.47 -42.87
C PRO A 118 -18.44 -16.90 -43.17
N VAL A 119 -19.28 -17.74 -43.79
CA VAL A 119 -20.69 -17.49 -44.10
C VAL A 119 -21.43 -16.81 -42.93
N PRO A 120 -22.26 -15.78 -43.19
CA PRO A 120 -23.02 -15.12 -42.13
C PRO A 120 -24.08 -16.09 -41.60
N VAL A 121 -23.88 -16.60 -40.40
CA VAL A 121 -24.87 -17.40 -39.67
C VAL A 121 -26.09 -16.52 -39.38
N SER A 122 -27.26 -16.95 -39.86
CA SER A 122 -28.55 -16.29 -39.64
C SER A 122 -28.82 -16.11 -38.13
N PRO A 123 -29.29 -14.94 -37.66
CA PRO A 123 -29.50 -14.65 -36.23
C PRO A 123 -30.66 -15.44 -35.58
N ALA A 124 -31.36 -16.28 -36.34
CA ALA A 124 -32.48 -17.09 -35.85
C ALA A 124 -32.07 -18.30 -34.98
N ASN A 125 -30.81 -18.75 -35.07
CA ASN A 125 -30.33 -19.98 -34.41
C ASN A 125 -29.36 -19.75 -33.25
N VAL A 126 -29.20 -18.52 -32.75
CA VAL A 126 -28.40 -18.26 -31.56
C VAL A 126 -29.25 -18.65 -30.35
N SER A 127 -28.96 -19.81 -29.74
CA SER A 127 -29.65 -20.27 -28.52
C SER A 127 -29.58 -19.19 -27.45
N ARG A 128 -30.70 -18.53 -27.21
CA ARG A 128 -30.80 -17.44 -26.23
C ARG A 128 -30.55 -18.03 -24.84
N GLY A 129 -29.73 -17.36 -24.03
CA GLY A 129 -29.37 -17.82 -22.67
C GLY A 129 -28.00 -18.50 -22.54
N VAL A 130 -27.28 -18.77 -23.64
CA VAL A 130 -25.91 -19.29 -23.58
C VAL A 130 -24.90 -18.15 -23.53
N VAL A 131 -24.05 -18.14 -22.51
CA VAL A 131 -22.98 -17.15 -22.36
C VAL A 131 -21.93 -17.37 -23.46
N PRO A 132 -21.56 -16.33 -24.25
CA PRO A 132 -20.53 -16.45 -25.26
C PRO A 132 -19.16 -16.88 -24.69
N LYS A 133 -18.42 -17.69 -25.44
CA LYS A 133 -17.11 -18.25 -25.03
C LYS A 133 -16.12 -17.18 -24.55
N TYR A 134 -16.10 -16.02 -25.20
CA TYR A 134 -15.18 -14.93 -24.83
C TYR A 134 -15.45 -14.37 -23.42
N ILE A 135 -16.72 -14.35 -22.98
CA ILE A 135 -17.07 -13.92 -21.61
C ILE A 135 -16.57 -14.94 -20.59
N LEU A 136 -16.68 -16.23 -20.89
CA LEU A 136 -16.17 -17.30 -20.02
C LEU A 136 -14.64 -17.24 -19.92
N GLN A 137 -13.95 -17.06 -21.06
CA GLN A 137 -12.50 -16.87 -21.12
C GLN A 137 -12.08 -15.64 -20.33
N ARG A 138 -12.75 -14.50 -20.52
CA ARG A 138 -12.45 -13.26 -19.81
C ARG A 138 -12.64 -13.39 -18.30
N LYS A 139 -13.68 -14.12 -17.85
CA LYS A 139 -13.87 -14.40 -16.41
C LYS A 139 -12.75 -15.26 -15.84
N ALA A 140 -12.25 -16.24 -16.60
CA ALA A 140 -11.14 -17.08 -16.18
C ALA A 140 -9.83 -16.28 -16.09
N GLU A 141 -9.54 -15.43 -17.09
CA GLU A 141 -8.40 -14.50 -17.06
C GLU A 141 -8.45 -13.60 -15.82
N LEU A 142 -9.58 -12.93 -15.59
CA LEU A 142 -9.75 -12.06 -14.42
C LEU A 142 -9.62 -12.81 -13.10
N ALA A 143 -10.06 -14.07 -13.03
CA ALA A 143 -9.88 -14.89 -11.83
C ALA A 143 -8.39 -15.22 -11.62
N ALA A 144 -7.66 -15.58 -12.68
CA ALA A 144 -6.22 -15.84 -12.61
C ALA A 144 -5.44 -14.59 -12.19
N GLU A 145 -5.73 -13.43 -12.80
CA GLU A 145 -5.12 -12.15 -12.43
C GLU A 145 -5.36 -11.82 -10.96
N LYS A 146 -6.59 -11.97 -10.46
CA LYS A 146 -6.89 -11.76 -9.03
C LYS A 146 -6.06 -12.64 -8.11
N VAL A 147 -5.90 -13.92 -8.45
CA VAL A 147 -5.07 -14.85 -7.65
C VAL A 147 -3.60 -14.38 -7.65
N THR A 148 -3.06 -13.97 -8.80
CA THR A 148 -1.69 -13.48 -8.87
C THR A 148 -1.48 -12.19 -8.06
N VAL A 149 -2.43 -11.25 -8.13
CA VAL A 149 -2.39 -10.00 -7.36
C VAL A 149 -2.48 -10.28 -5.86
N LEU A 150 -3.38 -11.17 -5.43
CA LEU A 150 -3.49 -11.55 -4.02
C LEU A 150 -2.20 -12.18 -3.50
N ARG A 151 -1.57 -13.07 -4.29
CA ARG A 151 -0.29 -13.69 -3.94
C ARG A 151 0.83 -12.66 -3.79
N GLU A 152 0.90 -11.68 -4.68
CA GLU A 152 1.90 -10.63 -4.60
C GLU A 152 1.64 -9.71 -3.39
N ILE A 153 0.38 -9.39 -3.09
CA ILE A 153 0.01 -8.65 -1.87
C ILE A 153 0.39 -9.42 -0.61
N GLU A 154 0.16 -10.74 -0.56
CA GLU A 154 0.57 -11.60 0.55
C GLU A 154 2.09 -11.59 0.73
N ARG A 155 2.84 -11.76 -0.36
CA ARG A 155 4.30 -11.67 -0.35
C ARG A 155 4.78 -10.30 0.14
N GLN A 156 4.16 -9.21 -0.33
CA GLN A 156 4.49 -7.87 0.12
C GLN A 156 4.14 -7.64 1.59
N LYS A 157 3.04 -8.20 2.10
CA LYS A 157 2.69 -8.18 3.52
C LYS A 157 3.70 -8.93 4.38
N GLU A 158 4.19 -10.08 3.90
CA GLU A 158 5.26 -10.82 4.56
C GLU A 158 6.55 -10.01 4.61
N ILE A 159 6.93 -9.36 3.50
CA ILE A 159 8.11 -8.49 3.45
C ILE A 159 7.94 -7.27 4.36
N ALA A 160 6.76 -6.65 4.38
CA ALA A 160 6.45 -5.50 5.22
C ALA A 160 6.45 -5.83 6.72
N LYS A 161 6.30 -7.10 7.09
CA LYS A 161 6.49 -7.56 8.48
C LYS A 161 7.94 -7.43 8.94
N TYR A 162 8.89 -7.42 8.01
CA TYR A 162 10.30 -7.27 8.28
C TYR A 162 10.72 -5.80 8.16
N PRO A 163 11.39 -5.23 9.19
CA PRO A 163 12.00 -3.92 9.03
C PRO A 163 12.98 -3.91 7.84
N PRO A 164 13.08 -2.80 7.08
CA PRO A 164 13.97 -2.71 5.93
C PRO A 164 15.42 -2.95 6.37
N GLY A 165 16.16 -3.73 5.57
CA GLY A 165 17.55 -4.11 5.88
C GLY A 165 17.71 -5.07 7.06
N HIS A 166 16.63 -5.70 7.53
CA HIS A 166 16.69 -6.69 8.61
C HIS A 166 16.21 -8.06 8.14
N ARG A 167 16.79 -9.11 8.71
CA ARG A 167 16.43 -10.51 8.50
C ARG A 167 15.96 -11.15 9.82
N PRO A 168 14.98 -12.08 9.80
CA PRO A 168 14.64 -12.86 10.99
C PRO A 168 15.78 -13.80 11.41
N VAL A 169 16.05 -13.85 12.71
CA VAL A 169 17.00 -14.80 13.32
C VAL A 169 16.48 -16.21 13.17
N THR A 170 17.30 -17.10 12.62
CA THR A 170 16.97 -18.53 12.47
C THR A 170 17.03 -19.26 13.82
N GLU A 171 16.40 -20.42 13.90
CA GLU A 171 16.40 -21.20 15.16
C GLU A 171 17.81 -21.72 15.52
N GLU A 172 18.63 -22.02 14.52
CA GLU A 172 20.02 -22.46 14.69
C GLU A 172 20.86 -21.33 15.30
N GLU A 173 20.83 -20.14 14.67
CA GLU A 173 21.54 -18.95 15.20
C GLU A 173 21.10 -18.60 16.62
N ARG A 174 19.81 -18.79 16.93
CA ARG A 174 19.25 -18.57 18.28
C ARG A 174 19.81 -19.56 19.30
N LYS A 175 19.90 -20.85 18.95
CA LYS A 175 20.49 -21.87 19.83
C LYS A 175 21.97 -21.59 20.07
N ASP A 176 22.71 -21.29 19.00
CA ASP A 176 24.13 -20.96 19.10
C ASP A 176 24.39 -19.74 19.99
N THR A 177 23.53 -18.71 19.91
CA THR A 177 23.65 -17.54 20.79
C THR A 177 23.31 -17.86 22.23
N LEU A 178 22.27 -18.66 22.50
CA LEU A 178 21.93 -19.12 23.84
C LEU A 178 23.04 -19.97 24.47
N GLU A 179 23.68 -20.85 23.71
CA GLU A 179 24.81 -21.64 24.18
C GLU A 179 25.99 -20.74 24.57
N LYS A 180 26.33 -19.76 23.73
CA LYS A 180 27.39 -18.76 24.02
C LYS A 180 27.10 -17.94 25.27
N LEU A 181 25.85 -17.53 25.48
CA LEU A 181 25.43 -16.81 26.67
C LEU A 181 25.56 -17.68 27.92
N ALA A 182 25.11 -18.94 27.84
CA ALA A 182 25.21 -19.90 28.95
C ALA A 182 26.66 -20.23 29.32
N THR A 183 27.57 -20.34 28.34
CA THR A 183 29.00 -20.52 28.62
C THR A 183 29.58 -19.30 29.29
N ARG A 184 29.28 -18.09 28.79
CA ARG A 184 29.80 -16.84 29.36
C ARG A 184 29.30 -16.60 30.78
N ARG A 185 28.04 -16.92 31.06
CA ARG A 185 27.46 -16.88 32.41
C ARG A 185 28.26 -17.73 33.40
N LYS A 186 28.56 -18.98 33.04
CA LYS A 186 29.35 -19.89 33.88
C LYS A 186 30.75 -19.35 34.16
N GLU A 187 31.40 -18.74 33.17
CA GLU A 187 32.70 -18.09 33.35
C GLU A 187 32.62 -16.96 34.38
N LEU A 188 31.62 -16.09 34.26
CA LEU A 188 31.41 -14.97 35.18
C LEU A 188 31.06 -15.42 36.60
N GLU A 189 30.28 -16.49 36.75
CA GLU A 189 30.00 -17.09 38.06
C GLU A 189 31.29 -17.60 38.72
N VAL A 190 32.17 -18.26 37.95
CA VAL A 190 33.49 -18.68 38.45
C VAL A 190 34.35 -17.47 38.82
N GLU A 191 34.32 -16.39 38.04
CA GLU A 191 35.04 -15.16 38.36
C GLU A 191 34.52 -14.46 39.61
N LEU A 192 33.20 -14.47 39.82
CA LEU A 192 32.54 -13.93 41.00
C LEU A 192 32.94 -14.71 42.25
N HIS A 193 32.99 -16.04 42.18
CA HIS A 193 33.45 -16.90 43.28
C HIS A 193 34.93 -16.69 43.64
N LYS A 194 35.76 -16.19 42.71
CA LYS A 194 37.16 -15.82 42.99
C LYS A 194 37.29 -14.51 43.79
N ILE A 195 36.22 -13.74 43.94
CA ILE A 195 36.26 -12.49 44.71
C ILE A 195 36.20 -12.80 46.21
N PRO A 196 37.16 -12.33 47.01
CA PRO A 196 37.13 -12.53 48.46
C PRO A 196 35.94 -11.84 49.13
N ILE A 197 35.25 -12.53 50.04
CA ILE A 197 34.05 -12.03 50.74
C ILE A 197 34.36 -10.86 51.69
N ARG A 198 35.54 -10.85 52.32
CA ARG A 198 35.88 -9.91 53.41
C ARG A 198 36.53 -8.60 52.96
N TYR A 199 37.07 -8.53 51.74
CA TYR A 199 37.90 -7.40 51.32
C TYR A 199 37.10 -6.43 50.45
N ASP A 200 36.77 -5.29 51.03
CA ASP A 200 35.89 -4.27 50.44
C ASP A 200 36.65 -3.06 49.90
N THR A 201 37.79 -3.30 49.26
CA THR A 201 38.51 -2.22 48.55
C THR A 201 37.71 -1.74 47.35
N GLN A 202 37.90 -0.47 46.96
CA GLN A 202 37.18 0.09 45.81
C GLN A 202 37.42 -0.70 44.51
N SER A 203 38.64 -1.24 44.32
CA SER A 203 38.96 -2.07 43.16
C SER A 203 38.18 -3.39 43.15
N ILE A 204 38.02 -4.03 44.31
CA ILE A 204 37.24 -5.25 44.45
C ILE A 204 35.75 -4.97 44.20
N LYS A 205 35.21 -3.88 44.74
CA LYS A 205 33.82 -3.44 44.50
C LYS A 205 33.57 -3.15 43.02
N ALA A 206 34.50 -2.44 42.35
CA ALA A 206 34.41 -2.16 40.93
C ALA A 206 34.42 -3.45 40.09
N ARG A 207 35.31 -4.40 40.40
CA ARG A 207 35.37 -5.71 39.74
C ARG A 207 34.07 -6.50 39.93
N ARG A 208 33.55 -6.54 41.16
CA ARG A 208 32.27 -7.20 41.48
C ARG A 208 31.11 -6.58 40.70
N ASN A 209 30.99 -5.25 40.73
CA ASN A 209 29.93 -4.54 40.01
C ASN A 209 30.01 -4.76 38.49
N LYS A 210 31.23 -4.86 37.94
CA LYS A 210 31.43 -5.18 36.52
C LYS A 210 30.88 -6.57 36.18
N ILE A 211 31.25 -7.59 36.98
CA ILE A 211 30.77 -8.97 36.77
C ILE A 211 29.26 -9.07 36.96
N GLU A 212 28.71 -8.44 38.00
CA GLU A 212 27.25 -8.41 38.25
C GLU A 212 26.50 -7.63 37.14
N GLY A 213 27.12 -6.59 36.58
CA GLY A 213 26.58 -5.87 35.42
C GLY A 213 26.51 -6.73 34.18
N GLU A 214 27.62 -7.40 33.82
CA GLU A 214 27.67 -8.34 32.69
C GLU A 214 26.68 -9.50 32.88
N LEU A 215 26.52 -10.04 34.10
CA LEU A 215 25.52 -11.08 34.39
C LEU A 215 24.09 -10.59 34.13
N LYS A 216 23.75 -9.35 34.49
CA LYS A 216 22.43 -8.76 34.19
C LYS A 216 22.21 -8.60 32.70
N GLU A 217 23.23 -8.15 31.95
CA GLU A 217 23.15 -8.03 30.49
C GLU A 217 22.92 -9.39 29.83
N ILE A 218 23.57 -10.44 30.34
CA ILE A 218 23.36 -11.82 29.87
C ILE A 218 21.94 -12.29 30.17
N ASP A 219 21.44 -12.10 31.39
CA ASP A 219 20.06 -12.48 31.73
C ASP A 219 19.03 -11.75 30.85
N GLU A 220 19.25 -10.47 30.53
CA GLU A 220 18.42 -9.72 29.59
C GLU A 220 18.51 -10.28 28.16
N ALA A 221 19.71 -10.65 27.71
CA ALA A 221 19.92 -11.26 26.41
C ALA A 221 19.24 -12.64 26.33
N GLU A 222 19.45 -13.52 27.31
CA GLU A 222 18.79 -14.83 27.41
C GLU A 222 17.27 -14.67 27.40
N ARG A 223 16.73 -13.66 28.09
CA ARG A 223 15.29 -13.36 28.05
C ARG A 223 14.82 -12.93 26.66
N LYS A 224 15.61 -12.15 25.93
CA LYS A 224 15.29 -11.73 24.55
C LYS A 224 15.31 -12.92 23.59
N PHE A 225 16.32 -13.79 23.67
CA PHE A 225 16.47 -14.96 22.79
C PHE A 225 15.55 -16.14 23.16
N SER A 226 15.18 -16.30 24.43
CA SER A 226 14.23 -17.33 24.87
C SER A 226 12.77 -16.97 24.60
N ALA A 227 12.45 -15.68 24.47
CA ALA A 227 11.10 -15.26 24.15
C ALA A 227 10.62 -15.85 22.82
N ALA A 228 9.35 -16.29 22.76
CA ALA A 228 8.71 -16.79 21.54
C ALA A 228 8.56 -15.72 20.43
N LYS A 229 8.99 -14.48 20.69
CA LYS A 229 8.95 -13.39 19.72
C LYS A 229 10.02 -13.61 18.64
N GLN A 230 9.69 -13.22 17.41
CA GLN A 230 10.65 -13.26 16.31
C GLN A 230 11.65 -12.10 16.46
N LEU A 231 12.93 -12.44 16.49
CA LEU A 231 14.03 -11.49 16.55
C LEU A 231 14.52 -11.17 15.14
N PHE A 232 15.00 -9.94 14.96
CA PHE A 232 15.50 -9.46 13.68
C PHE A 232 16.94 -8.97 13.85
N VAL A 233 17.79 -9.28 12.88
CA VAL A 233 19.20 -8.88 12.83
C VAL A 233 19.43 -8.06 11.55
N PRO A 234 20.18 -6.95 11.62
CA PRO A 234 20.52 -6.16 10.44
C PRO A 234 21.37 -6.97 9.45
N ILE A 235 21.13 -6.78 8.15
CA ILE A 235 21.85 -7.41 7.02
C ILE A 235 23.03 -6.55 6.61
#